data_AF-A0A2I0XCB8-F1
#
_entry.id   AF-A0A2I0XCB8-F1
#
_cell.length_a   1.000
_cell.length_b   1.000
_cell.length_c   1.000
_cell.angle_alpha   90.00
_cell.angle_beta   90.00
_cell.angle_gamma   90.00
#
_symmetry.space_group_name_H-M   'P 1'
#
loop_
_entity.id
_entity.type
_entity.pdbx_description
1 polymer ?
#
loop_
_entity_poly.entity_id
_entity_poly.type
_entity_poly.pdbx_seq_one_letter_code
_entity_poly.pdbx_strand_id
1 'polypeptide(L)'
;MDITSFVSGLRTEDIGNTKRELLLCLKSSLPEERVLVAVLLIHLDYMEESRIHSLYKEEAVKCIVKALECCLFDKMFIPNCRRALLMLGGRFSFSGEIITETWLLKKAGYNCNTYNDEDDQTISEEESRMREDWLKSVALILLQYGKKSFQVTLSKCWMLGKPDLVSACVVTTAWLSHALTYLSVPALQRSAFSAFMPRLKECLKFDLDIKLKVLASLSLLNFSKILECRIPLISYADEIHDPLKSLREVTWTAKHLFHDIFEETS
;
A
#
# COMPACT_ATOMS: atom_id res chain seq x y z
N MET A 1 -37.55 0.28 -9.50
CA MET A 1 -36.52 1.30 -9.25
C MET A 1 -35.19 0.58 -9.38
N ASP A 2 -34.40 0.94 -10.39
CA ASP A 2 -33.19 0.21 -10.77
C ASP A 2 -32.06 0.58 -9.79
N ILE A 3 -31.38 -0.39 -9.17
CA ILE A 3 -30.28 -0.12 -8.22
C ILE A 3 -29.21 0.75 -8.87
N THR A 4 -28.99 0.58 -10.17
CA THR A 4 -28.06 1.41 -10.95
C THR A 4 -28.52 2.87 -11.05
N SER A 5 -29.83 3.12 -11.10
CA SER A 5 -30.42 4.47 -11.10
C SER A 5 -30.39 5.14 -9.72
N PHE A 6 -30.46 4.35 -8.65
CA PHE A 6 -30.33 4.84 -7.27
C PHE A 6 -28.88 5.19 -6.93
N VAL A 7 -27.93 4.31 -7.30
CA VAL A 7 -26.49 4.52 -7.10
C VAL A 7 -25.96 5.65 -7.99
N SER A 8 -26.52 5.84 -9.20
CA SER A 8 -26.16 6.98 -10.07
C SER A 8 -26.78 8.30 -9.60
N GLY A 9 -27.98 8.27 -8.99
CA GLY A 9 -28.62 9.44 -8.37
C GLY A 9 -27.90 9.95 -7.12
N LEU A 10 -27.33 9.05 -6.30
CA LEU A 10 -26.44 9.39 -5.19
C LEU A 10 -25.09 9.99 -5.65
N ARG A 11 -24.75 9.88 -6.94
CA ARG A 11 -23.36 9.95 -7.42
C ARG A 11 -22.85 11.36 -7.77
N THR A 12 -23.71 12.38 -7.84
CA THR A 12 -23.29 13.68 -8.42
C THR A 12 -23.46 14.88 -7.49
N GLU A 13 -24.63 15.16 -6.91
CA GLU A 13 -24.78 16.27 -5.94
C GLU A 13 -24.35 15.87 -4.52
N ASP A 14 -24.71 14.67 -4.07
CA ASP A 14 -24.42 14.20 -2.70
C ASP A 14 -22.93 13.90 -2.47
N ILE A 15 -22.22 13.34 -3.46
CA ILE A 15 -20.76 13.09 -3.35
C ILE A 15 -19.99 14.42 -3.27
N GLY A 16 -20.34 15.41 -4.09
CA GLY A 16 -19.70 16.73 -4.06
C GLY A 16 -19.87 17.41 -2.70
N ASN A 17 -21.09 17.39 -2.16
CA ASN A 17 -21.39 17.93 -0.83
C ASN A 17 -20.65 17.15 0.28
N THR A 18 -20.67 15.82 0.23
CA THR A 18 -19.98 14.95 1.20
C THR A 18 -18.47 15.21 1.20
N LYS A 19 -17.83 15.38 0.04
CA LYS A 19 -16.40 15.71 -0.02
C LYS A 19 -16.09 17.07 0.59
N ARG A 20 -16.96 18.05 0.38
CA ARG A 20 -16.81 19.38 0.99
C ARG A 20 -16.95 19.30 2.50
N GLU A 21 -17.92 18.55 3.00
CA GLU A 21 -18.11 18.28 4.43
C GLU A 21 -16.91 17.55 5.03
N LEU A 22 -16.39 16.52 4.36
CA LEU A 22 -15.19 15.82 4.81
C LEU A 22 -13.95 16.72 4.81
N LEU A 23 -13.82 17.63 3.84
CA LEU A 23 -12.75 18.63 3.87
C LEU A 23 -12.89 19.59 5.05
N LEU A 24 -14.12 19.94 5.45
CA LEU A 24 -14.36 20.72 6.66
C LEU A 24 -14.01 19.90 7.91
N CYS A 25 -14.44 18.63 7.98
CA CYS A 25 -14.08 17.70 9.06
C CYS A 25 -12.57 17.54 9.16
N LEU A 26 -11.86 17.39 8.04
CA LEU A 26 -10.39 17.27 8.02
C LEU A 26 -9.71 18.47 8.67
N LYS A 27 -10.29 19.66 8.52
CA LYS A 27 -9.77 20.91 9.10
C LYS A 27 -10.14 21.07 10.58
N SER A 28 -11.29 20.55 11.02
CA SER A 28 -11.81 20.71 12.38
C SER A 28 -11.48 19.55 13.32
N SER A 29 -11.17 18.35 12.82
CA SER A 29 -10.83 17.16 13.61
C SER A 29 -9.54 17.34 14.41
N LEU A 30 -9.42 16.54 15.48
CA LEU A 30 -8.19 16.41 16.25
C LEU A 30 -7.03 15.96 15.34
N PRO A 31 -5.80 16.48 15.54
CA PRO A 31 -4.67 16.21 14.64
C PRO A 31 -4.46 14.74 14.29
N GLU A 32 -4.61 13.85 15.26
CA GLU A 32 -4.44 12.39 15.14
C GLU A 32 -5.60 11.69 14.41
N GLU A 33 -6.79 12.29 14.36
CA GLU A 33 -7.96 11.74 13.67
C GLU A 33 -8.00 12.13 12.19
N ARG A 34 -7.37 13.26 11.83
CA ARG A 34 -7.35 13.80 10.46
C ARG A 34 -6.87 12.78 9.42
N VAL A 35 -5.97 11.88 9.79
CA VAL A 35 -5.45 10.85 8.88
C VAL A 35 -6.55 9.89 8.42
N LEU A 36 -7.52 9.57 9.27
CA LEU A 36 -8.66 8.71 8.90
C LEU A 36 -9.61 9.46 7.96
N VAL A 37 -9.90 10.73 8.27
CA VAL A 37 -10.72 11.61 7.42
C VAL A 37 -10.07 11.79 6.04
N ALA A 38 -8.75 11.94 5.98
CA ALA A 38 -8.00 12.04 4.72
C ALA A 38 -8.14 10.77 3.86
N VAL A 39 -8.07 9.59 4.48
CA VAL A 39 -8.26 8.33 3.74
C VAL A 39 -9.70 8.21 3.21
N LEU A 40 -10.71 8.56 4.00
CA LEU A 40 -12.10 8.58 3.53
C LEU A 40 -12.30 9.55 2.36
N LEU A 41 -11.65 10.72 2.42
CA LEU A 41 -11.69 11.70 1.35
C LEU A 41 -11.07 11.15 0.05
N ILE A 42 -9.97 10.40 0.12
CA ILE A 42 -9.39 9.71 -1.06
C ILE A 42 -10.36 8.66 -1.62
N HIS A 43 -11.00 7.87 -0.76
CA HIS A 43 -11.98 6.86 -1.18
C HIS A 43 -13.16 7.49 -1.92
N LEU A 44 -13.74 8.56 -1.37
CA LEU A 44 -14.87 9.24 -2.00
C LEU A 44 -14.47 10.01 -3.27
N ASP A 45 -13.29 10.61 -3.31
CA ASP A 45 -12.82 11.31 -4.51
C ASP A 45 -12.54 10.38 -5.69
N TYR A 46 -12.30 9.08 -5.44
CA TYR A 46 -12.21 8.08 -6.50
C TYR A 46 -13.57 7.67 -7.07
N MET A 47 -14.65 7.74 -6.27
CA MET A 47 -16.00 7.36 -6.72
C MET A 47 -16.57 8.32 -7.75
N GLU A 48 -16.07 9.57 -7.77
CA GLU A 48 -16.35 10.54 -8.81
C GLU A 48 -15.32 10.38 -9.94
N GLU A 49 -15.78 10.11 -11.16
CA GLU A 49 -14.95 9.92 -12.37
C GLU A 49 -14.23 11.21 -12.82
N SER A 50 -14.05 12.19 -11.93
CA SER A 50 -13.32 13.42 -12.20
C SER A 50 -11.81 13.10 -12.34
N ARG A 51 -11.35 13.09 -13.60
CA ARG A 51 -9.97 12.78 -13.99
C ARG A 51 -8.98 13.95 -13.73
N ILE A 52 -9.40 14.97 -12.99
CA ILE A 52 -8.62 16.19 -12.73
C ILE A 52 -7.93 16.06 -11.37
N HIS A 53 -6.71 16.59 -11.26
CA HIS A 53 -6.04 16.84 -9.98
C HIS A 53 -7.02 17.54 -9.02
N SER A 54 -7.56 16.80 -8.05
CA SER A 54 -8.51 17.36 -7.09
C SER A 54 -7.74 17.94 -5.90
N LEU A 55 -8.10 19.16 -5.51
CA LEU A 55 -7.60 19.79 -4.28
C LEU A 55 -7.83 18.87 -3.06
N TYR A 56 -8.87 18.03 -3.10
CA TYR A 56 -9.18 17.05 -2.06
C TYR A 56 -8.11 15.97 -1.92
N LYS A 57 -7.67 15.35 -3.03
CA LYS A 57 -6.54 14.40 -3.05
C LYS A 57 -5.28 15.06 -2.52
N GLU A 58 -5.03 16.30 -2.94
CA GLU A 58 -3.89 17.10 -2.51
C GLU A 58 -3.82 17.23 -0.97
N GLU A 59 -4.90 17.71 -0.38
CA GLU A 59 -4.98 18.00 1.04
C GLU A 59 -4.98 16.72 1.88
N ALA A 60 -5.62 15.66 1.37
CA ALA A 60 -5.58 14.35 2.00
C ALA A 60 -4.16 13.79 2.09
N VAL A 61 -3.38 13.83 1.01
CA VAL A 61 -2.00 13.32 1.04
C VAL A 61 -1.12 14.16 1.97
N LYS A 62 -1.27 15.49 1.99
CA LYS A 62 -0.55 16.34 2.97
C LYS A 62 -0.85 15.92 4.41
N CYS A 63 -2.12 15.67 4.73
CA CYS A 63 -2.53 15.23 6.06
C CYS A 63 -1.95 13.85 6.40
N ILE A 64 -1.95 12.91 5.45
CA ILE A 64 -1.36 11.58 5.66
C ILE A 64 0.14 11.68 5.93
N VAL A 65 0.89 12.42 5.10
CA VAL A 65 2.33 12.61 5.29
C VAL A 65 2.60 13.28 6.64
N LYS A 66 1.84 14.30 7.01
CA LYS A 66 2.00 15.00 8.29
C LYS A 66 1.75 14.07 9.48
N ALA A 67 0.71 13.25 9.43
CA ALA A 67 0.39 12.31 10.50
C ALA A 67 1.50 11.24 10.67
N LEU A 68 2.08 10.76 9.56
CA LEU A 68 3.24 9.87 9.59
C LEU A 68 4.47 10.53 10.21
N GLU A 69 4.76 11.79 9.87
CA GLU A 69 5.83 12.55 10.52
C GLU A 69 5.61 12.67 12.03
N CYS A 70 4.37 12.91 12.46
CA CYS A 70 4.03 12.98 13.89
C CYS A 70 4.24 11.64 14.60
N CYS A 71 4.02 10.49 13.94
CA CYS A 71 4.27 9.17 14.52
C CYS A 71 5.74 8.95 14.95
N LEU A 72 6.69 9.70 14.38
CA LEU A 72 8.10 9.62 14.76
C LEU A 72 8.39 10.22 16.15
N PHE A 73 7.50 11.10 16.63
CA PHE A 73 7.69 11.85 17.87
C PHE A 73 6.61 11.57 18.91
N ASP A 74 5.41 11.19 18.48
CA ASP A 74 4.26 10.98 19.33
C ASP A 74 3.51 9.69 18.98
N LYS A 75 3.42 8.80 19.99
CA LYS A 75 2.74 7.51 19.87
C LYS A 75 1.23 7.63 19.69
N MET A 76 0.63 8.77 20.03
CA MET A 76 -0.81 9.01 19.91
C MET A 76 -1.29 8.88 18.45
N PHE A 77 -0.45 9.20 17.47
CA PHE A 77 -0.80 9.14 16.05
C PHE A 77 -0.75 7.71 15.47
N ILE A 78 -0.05 6.79 16.14
CA ILE A 78 0.26 5.46 15.60
C ILE A 78 -1.00 4.63 15.30
N PRO A 79 -2.01 4.52 16.19
CA PRO A 79 -3.18 3.68 15.92
C PRO A 79 -3.94 4.10 14.66
N ASN A 80 -4.20 5.40 14.52
CA ASN A 80 -4.93 5.96 13.38
C ASN A 80 -4.10 5.92 12.10
N CYS A 81 -2.79 6.18 12.16
CA CYS A 81 -1.92 6.06 10.99
C CYS A 81 -1.81 4.61 10.52
N ARG A 82 -1.66 3.65 11.43
CA ARG A 82 -1.68 2.22 11.10
C ARG A 82 -2.98 1.85 10.39
N ARG A 83 -4.13 2.22 10.96
CA ARG A 83 -5.44 1.95 10.35
C ARG A 83 -5.56 2.59 8.96
N ALA A 84 -5.17 3.86 8.82
CA ALA A 84 -5.18 4.59 7.56
C ALA A 84 -4.32 3.91 6.48
N LEU A 85 -3.09 3.53 6.81
CA LEU A 85 -2.14 2.86 5.91
C LEU A 85 -2.69 1.52 5.37
N LEU A 86 -3.38 0.76 6.21
CA LEU A 86 -4.00 -0.51 5.83
C LEU A 86 -5.28 -0.28 4.98
N MET A 87 -6.08 0.73 5.31
CA MET A 87 -7.28 1.10 4.54
C MET A 87 -6.96 1.56 3.12
N LEU A 88 -5.83 2.23 2.89
CA LEU A 88 -5.42 2.68 1.56
C LEU A 88 -5.25 1.53 0.55
N GLY A 89 -5.01 0.30 1.03
CA GLY A 89 -4.99 -0.90 0.19
C GLY A 89 -6.35 -1.28 -0.39
N GLY A 90 -7.46 -0.74 0.13
CA GLY A 90 -8.80 -0.92 -0.43
C GLY A 90 -9.26 -2.38 -0.44
N ARG A 91 -8.88 -3.18 0.56
CA ARG A 91 -9.33 -4.56 0.73
C ARG A 91 -10.09 -4.67 2.04
N PHE A 92 -11.38 -4.96 1.92
CA PHE A 92 -12.31 -5.09 3.05
C PHE A 92 -13.13 -6.38 2.90
N SER A 93 -13.34 -7.09 4.00
CA SER A 93 -14.24 -8.25 4.04
C SER A 93 -15.70 -7.79 3.91
N PHE A 94 -16.65 -8.73 3.75
CA PHE A 94 -18.07 -8.41 3.79
C PHE A 94 -18.52 -7.77 5.12
N SER A 95 -17.84 -8.03 6.23
CA SER A 95 -18.08 -7.39 7.53
C SER A 95 -17.43 -6.01 7.67
N GLY A 96 -16.67 -5.56 6.67
CA GLY A 96 -15.96 -4.27 6.68
C GLY A 96 -14.61 -4.29 7.40
N GLU A 97 -14.09 -5.47 7.74
CA GLU A 97 -12.76 -5.61 8.33
C GLU A 97 -11.67 -5.39 7.28
N ILE A 98 -10.57 -4.74 7.68
CA ILE A 98 -9.46 -4.47 6.77
C ILE A 98 -8.66 -5.76 6.57
N ILE A 99 -8.65 -6.27 5.35
CA ILE A 99 -8.03 -7.57 4.99
C ILE A 99 -6.82 -7.42 4.06
N THR A 100 -6.31 -6.20 3.87
CA THR A 100 -5.18 -5.89 2.98
C THR A 100 -3.95 -6.75 3.23
N GLU A 101 -3.54 -6.91 4.49
CA GLU A 101 -2.38 -7.73 4.86
C GLU A 101 -2.59 -9.19 4.46
N THR A 102 -3.75 -9.74 4.79
CA THR A 102 -4.05 -11.13 4.54
C THR A 102 -4.13 -11.46 3.04
N TRP A 103 -4.76 -10.58 2.27
CA TRP A 103 -4.79 -10.68 0.81
C TRP A 103 -3.36 -10.71 0.22
N LEU A 104 -2.45 -9.87 0.71
CA LEU A 104 -1.05 -9.86 0.25
C LEU A 104 -0.30 -11.13 0.65
N LEU A 105 -0.50 -11.65 1.87
CA LEU A 105 0.11 -12.89 2.33
C LEU A 105 -0.35 -14.09 1.48
N LYS A 106 -1.66 -14.18 1.19
CA LYS A 106 -2.21 -15.19 0.28
C LYS A 106 -1.63 -15.06 -1.12
N LYS A 107 -1.53 -13.83 -1.64
CA LYS A 107 -0.88 -13.56 -2.93
C LYS A 107 0.58 -13.99 -2.94
N ALA A 108 1.26 -13.86 -1.82
CA ALA A 108 2.62 -14.38 -1.64
C ALA A 108 2.67 -15.90 -1.44
N GLY A 109 1.55 -16.61 -1.39
CA GLY A 109 1.51 -18.06 -1.11
C GLY A 109 1.84 -18.43 0.32
N TYR A 110 1.69 -17.49 1.25
CA TYR A 110 1.77 -17.77 2.67
C TYR A 110 0.38 -18.03 3.22
N ASN A 111 0.11 -19.29 3.58
CA ASN A 111 -1.20 -19.69 4.08
C ASN A 111 -1.36 -19.27 5.54
N CYS A 112 -2.29 -18.36 5.79
CA CYS A 112 -2.67 -17.94 7.12
C CYS A 112 -4.01 -18.60 7.44
N ASN A 113 -4.05 -19.44 8.47
CA ASN A 113 -5.24 -20.21 8.89
C ASN A 113 -6.46 -19.36 9.31
N THR A 114 -6.41 -18.04 9.13
CA THR A 114 -7.37 -17.06 9.64
C THR A 114 -8.25 -16.43 8.55
N TYR A 115 -8.10 -16.83 7.29
CA TYR A 115 -8.87 -16.26 6.19
C TYR A 115 -10.00 -17.19 5.76
N ASN A 116 -11.23 -16.67 5.76
CA ASN A 116 -12.35 -17.36 5.15
C ASN A 116 -12.23 -17.19 3.63
N ASP A 117 -12.02 -18.28 2.91
CA ASP A 117 -11.91 -18.27 1.44
C ASP A 117 -13.21 -17.77 0.75
N GLU A 118 -14.32 -17.68 1.48
CA GLU A 118 -15.59 -17.14 1.01
C GLU A 118 -15.49 -15.68 0.53
N ASP A 119 -14.61 -14.85 1.13
CA ASP A 119 -14.43 -13.45 0.71
C ASP A 119 -13.84 -13.33 -0.72
N ASP A 120 -13.11 -14.35 -1.19
CA ASP A 120 -12.37 -14.33 -2.47
C ASP A 120 -13.08 -15.13 -3.58
N GLN A 121 -13.86 -16.16 -3.21
CA GLN A 121 -14.49 -17.09 -4.16
C GLN A 121 -15.70 -16.51 -4.91
N THR A 122 -16.30 -15.42 -4.40
CA THR A 122 -17.52 -14.83 -4.97
C THR A 122 -17.27 -13.59 -5.81
N ILE A 123 -16.02 -13.16 -5.99
CA ILE A 123 -15.77 -11.85 -6.59
C ILE A 123 -15.74 -11.92 -8.12
N SER A 124 -16.50 -11.05 -8.78
CA SER A 124 -16.50 -10.96 -10.24
C SER A 124 -15.17 -10.44 -10.79
N GLU A 125 -14.88 -10.76 -12.05
CA GLU A 125 -13.72 -10.21 -12.76
C GLU A 125 -13.74 -8.68 -12.83
N GLU A 126 -14.93 -8.09 -12.92
CA GLU A 126 -15.11 -6.63 -12.93
C GLU A 126 -14.70 -5.99 -11.62
N GLU A 127 -15.18 -6.52 -10.49
CA GLU A 127 -14.79 -6.06 -9.16
C GLU A 127 -13.29 -6.25 -8.91
N SER A 128 -12.71 -7.34 -9.43
CA SER A 128 -11.26 -7.56 -9.39
C SER A 128 -10.50 -6.47 -10.17
N ARG A 129 -10.94 -6.14 -11.39
CA ARG A 129 -10.35 -5.03 -12.18
C ARG A 129 -10.49 -3.69 -11.45
N MET A 130 -11.66 -3.37 -10.93
CA MET A 130 -11.90 -2.13 -10.17
C MET A 130 -10.98 -2.03 -8.95
N ARG A 131 -10.74 -3.14 -8.26
CA ARG A 131 -9.81 -3.24 -7.14
C ARG A 131 -8.35 -3.02 -7.52
N GLU A 132 -7.95 -3.41 -8.73
CA GLU A 132 -6.61 -3.15 -9.25
C GLU A 132 -6.46 -1.69 -9.72
N ASP A 133 -7.49 -1.13 -10.36
CA ASP A 133 -7.50 0.29 -10.77
C ASP A 133 -7.51 1.23 -9.57
N TRP A 134 -8.19 0.86 -8.48
CA TRP A 134 -8.09 1.53 -7.19
C TRP A 134 -6.64 1.62 -6.70
N LEU A 135 -5.94 0.46 -6.64
CA LEU A 135 -4.55 0.42 -6.16
C LEU A 135 -3.63 1.29 -7.00
N LYS A 136 -3.76 1.25 -8.33
CA LYS A 136 -2.98 2.11 -9.26
C LYS A 136 -3.25 3.58 -9.00
N SER A 137 -4.52 3.96 -8.83
CA SER A 137 -4.94 5.34 -8.59
C SER A 137 -4.39 5.87 -7.26
N VAL A 138 -4.56 5.12 -6.16
CA VAL A 138 -4.04 5.52 -4.85
C VAL A 138 -2.52 5.58 -4.85
N ALA A 139 -1.84 4.61 -5.48
CA ALA A 139 -0.38 4.64 -5.60
C ALA A 139 0.09 5.89 -6.36
N LEU A 140 -0.59 6.26 -7.45
CA LEU A 140 -0.29 7.48 -8.20
C LEU A 140 -0.46 8.72 -7.31
N ILE A 141 -1.60 8.84 -6.61
CA ILE A 141 -1.93 9.97 -5.73
C ILE A 141 -0.86 10.13 -4.63
N LEU A 142 -0.51 9.04 -3.94
CA LEU A 142 0.45 9.09 -2.84
C LEU A 142 1.88 9.41 -3.30
N LEU A 143 2.33 8.81 -4.41
CA LEU A 143 3.73 8.89 -4.84
C LEU A 143 4.04 10.12 -5.71
N GLN A 144 3.05 10.62 -6.44
CA GLN A 144 3.20 11.80 -7.30
C GLN A 144 3.18 13.10 -6.48
N TYR A 145 2.43 13.10 -5.38
CA TYR A 145 2.21 14.31 -4.61
C TYR A 145 3.43 14.70 -3.75
N GLY A 146 3.76 16.00 -3.70
CA GLY A 146 4.79 16.53 -2.79
C GLY A 146 6.25 16.16 -3.09
N LYS A 147 6.61 15.81 -4.33
CA LYS A 147 8.00 15.48 -4.75
C LYS A 147 8.72 14.49 -3.81
N LYS A 148 8.15 13.29 -3.67
CA LYS A 148 8.70 12.13 -2.91
C LYS A 148 8.50 12.15 -1.39
N SER A 149 7.67 13.03 -0.86
CA SER A 149 7.45 13.14 0.58
C SER A 149 6.87 11.86 1.20
N PHE A 150 5.89 11.22 0.54
CA PHE A 150 5.22 10.05 1.11
C PHE A 150 6.15 8.84 1.29
N GLN A 151 6.80 8.37 0.22
CA GLN A 151 7.67 7.18 0.27
C GLN A 151 8.88 7.40 1.18
N VAL A 152 9.43 8.61 1.24
CA VAL A 152 10.53 8.95 2.15
C VAL A 152 10.06 8.94 3.60
N THR A 153 8.91 9.55 3.89
CA THR A 153 8.36 9.57 5.25
C THR A 153 7.93 8.18 5.71
N LEU A 154 7.32 7.37 4.84
CA LEU A 154 6.98 5.98 5.13
C LEU A 154 8.23 5.15 5.44
N SER A 155 9.31 5.33 4.67
CA SER A 155 10.61 4.69 4.91
C SER A 155 11.21 5.08 6.27
N LYS A 156 11.11 6.36 6.67
CA LYS A 156 11.51 6.80 8.01
C LYS A 156 10.66 6.18 9.12
N CYS A 157 9.34 6.07 8.93
CA CYS A 157 8.44 5.42 9.87
C CYS A 157 8.74 3.92 10.01
N TRP A 158 9.15 3.26 8.94
CA TRP A 158 9.65 1.88 9.01
C TRP A 158 10.92 1.79 9.85
N MET A 159 11.90 2.68 9.62
CA MET A 159 13.18 2.66 10.32
C MET A 159 13.07 2.96 11.83
N LEU A 160 12.32 4.00 12.19
CA LEU A 160 12.30 4.57 13.55
C LEU A 160 11.00 4.29 14.31
N GLY A 161 10.02 3.69 13.64
CA GLY A 161 8.69 3.48 14.19
C GLY A 161 8.61 2.35 15.21
N LYS A 162 7.49 2.34 15.94
CA LYS A 162 7.12 1.21 16.81
C LYS A 162 6.72 -0.01 15.98
N PRO A 163 6.84 -1.24 16.51
CA PRO A 163 6.56 -2.47 15.77
C PRO A 163 5.23 -2.47 14.99
N ASP A 164 4.14 -1.98 15.61
CA ASP A 164 2.82 -1.90 14.96
C ASP A 164 2.80 -0.98 13.73
N LEU A 165 3.53 0.14 13.78
CA LEU A 165 3.66 1.05 12.65
C LEU A 165 4.56 0.45 11.56
N VAL A 166 5.62 -0.26 11.96
CA VAL A 166 6.52 -0.96 11.02
C VAL A 166 5.74 -1.98 10.20
N SER A 167 4.91 -2.81 10.86
CA SER A 167 4.03 -3.77 10.18
C SER A 167 3.15 -3.09 9.12
N ALA A 168 2.51 -1.97 9.47
CA ALA A 168 1.69 -1.20 8.54
C ALA A 168 2.51 -0.65 7.37
N CYS A 169 3.72 -0.16 7.62
CA CYS A 169 4.62 0.31 6.55
C CYS A 169 5.00 -0.82 5.59
N VAL A 170 5.30 -2.02 6.10
CA VAL A 170 5.62 -3.19 5.26
C VAL A 170 4.43 -3.57 4.38
N VAL A 171 3.23 -3.67 4.96
CA VAL A 171 1.98 -3.96 4.24
C VAL A 171 1.71 -2.89 3.18
N THR A 172 1.91 -1.61 3.51
CA THR A 172 1.74 -0.51 2.56
C THR A 172 2.73 -0.57 1.41
N THR A 173 4.01 -0.84 1.69
CA THR A 173 5.02 -1.04 0.65
C THR A 173 4.70 -2.23 -0.24
N ALA A 174 4.18 -3.32 0.31
CA ALA A 174 3.82 -4.51 -0.46
C ALA A 174 2.70 -4.24 -1.48
N TRP A 175 1.58 -3.60 -1.09
CA TRP A 175 0.56 -3.26 -2.09
C TRP A 175 0.99 -2.15 -3.04
N LEU A 176 1.82 -1.19 -2.59
CA LEU A 176 2.36 -0.14 -3.47
C LEU A 176 3.27 -0.72 -4.54
N SER A 177 4.17 -1.65 -4.18
CA SER A 177 5.05 -2.32 -5.13
C SER A 177 4.24 -3.10 -6.18
N HIS A 178 3.16 -3.76 -5.76
CA HIS A 178 2.22 -4.45 -6.65
C HIS A 178 1.53 -3.45 -7.59
N ALA A 179 1.00 -2.34 -7.09
CA ALA A 179 0.39 -1.31 -7.93
C ALA A 179 1.38 -0.76 -8.97
N LEU A 180 2.63 -0.55 -8.56
CA LEU A 180 3.70 -0.02 -9.41
C LEU A 180 4.07 -0.93 -10.58
N THR A 181 3.82 -2.25 -10.52
CA THR A 181 4.07 -3.13 -11.68
C THR A 181 3.15 -2.84 -12.86
N TYR A 182 2.00 -2.19 -12.60
CA TYR A 182 1.02 -1.83 -13.62
C TYR A 182 1.06 -0.35 -14.01
N LEU A 183 1.88 0.46 -13.33
CA LEU A 183 2.03 1.88 -13.61
C LEU A 183 3.21 2.12 -14.56
N SER A 184 2.95 2.68 -15.74
CA SER A 184 4.01 3.07 -16.68
C SER A 184 4.59 4.46 -16.33
N VAL A 185 5.07 4.64 -15.09
CA VAL A 185 5.65 5.91 -14.61
C VAL A 185 7.06 5.68 -14.02
N PRO A 186 8.09 5.61 -14.88
CA PRO A 186 9.46 5.26 -14.50
C PRO A 186 10.05 6.07 -13.33
N ALA A 187 9.73 7.37 -13.28
CA ALA A 187 10.23 8.25 -12.22
C ALA A 187 9.67 7.91 -10.84
N LEU A 188 8.38 7.52 -10.76
CA LEU A 188 7.75 7.10 -9.52
C LEU A 188 8.25 5.74 -9.08
N GLN A 189 8.35 4.78 -10.01
CA GLN A 189 8.89 3.46 -9.75
C GLN A 189 10.31 3.51 -9.18
N ARG A 190 11.23 4.24 -9.83
CA ARG A 190 12.60 4.44 -9.31
C ARG A 190 12.62 5.11 -7.94
N SER A 191 11.75 6.11 -7.75
CA SER A 191 11.69 6.82 -6.47
C SER A 191 11.19 5.95 -5.33
N ALA A 192 10.16 5.14 -5.56
CA ALA A 192 9.63 4.22 -4.57
C ALA A 192 10.64 3.12 -4.25
N PHE A 193 11.25 2.52 -5.28
CA PHE A 193 12.31 1.52 -5.11
C PHE A 193 13.45 2.06 -4.26
N SER A 194 14.01 3.23 -4.61
CA SER A 194 15.11 3.83 -3.85
C SER A 194 14.76 4.13 -2.39
N ALA A 195 13.52 4.52 -2.10
CA ALA A 195 13.07 4.80 -0.74
C ALA A 195 12.88 3.52 0.10
N PHE A 196 12.36 2.45 -0.51
CA PHE A 196 11.97 1.24 0.19
C PHE A 196 13.06 0.16 0.22
N MET A 197 13.95 0.09 -0.76
CA MET A 197 14.95 -0.96 -0.89
C MET A 197 15.82 -1.15 0.37
N PRO A 198 16.35 -0.08 1.01
CA PRO A 198 17.11 -0.25 2.24
C PRO A 198 16.29 -0.90 3.37
N ARG A 199 15.00 -0.57 3.46
CA ARG A 199 14.09 -1.09 4.49
C ARG A 199 13.70 -2.55 4.22
N LEU A 200 13.44 -2.88 2.96
CA LEU A 200 13.13 -4.25 2.52
C LEU A 200 14.28 -5.20 2.83
N LYS A 201 15.52 -4.78 2.53
CA LYS A 201 16.73 -5.53 2.87
C LYS A 201 16.84 -5.79 4.37
N GLU A 202 16.68 -4.75 5.18
CA GLU A 202 16.71 -4.88 6.65
C GLU A 202 15.61 -5.81 7.16
N CYS A 203 14.40 -5.70 6.60
CA CYS A 203 13.26 -6.53 6.98
C CYS A 203 13.55 -8.03 6.82
N LEU A 204 14.25 -8.42 5.76
CA LEU A 204 14.63 -9.82 5.53
C LEU A 204 15.68 -10.32 6.53
N LYS A 205 16.63 -9.46 6.94
CA LYS A 205 17.78 -9.83 7.79
C LYS A 205 17.42 -9.96 9.26
N PHE A 206 16.58 -9.07 9.79
CA PHE A 206 16.29 -9.03 11.23
C PHE A 206 15.35 -10.15 11.66
N ASP A 207 15.33 -10.45 12.96
CA ASP A 207 14.38 -11.40 13.57
C ASP A 207 13.00 -10.75 13.71
N LEU A 208 12.38 -10.46 12.56
CA LEU A 208 11.01 -9.99 12.45
C LEU A 208 10.06 -11.16 12.19
N ASP A 209 8.77 -10.92 12.46
CA ASP A 209 7.68 -11.82 12.11
C ASP A 209 7.84 -12.31 10.66
N ILE A 210 7.74 -13.63 10.47
CA ILE A 210 7.86 -14.30 9.18
C ILE A 210 6.89 -13.71 8.13
N LYS A 211 5.71 -13.25 8.55
CA LYS A 211 4.74 -12.58 7.67
C LYS A 211 5.33 -11.32 7.05
N LEU A 212 6.06 -10.51 7.83
CA LEU A 212 6.69 -9.29 7.33
C LEU A 212 7.82 -9.61 6.34
N LYS A 213 8.56 -10.69 6.58
CA LYS A 213 9.59 -11.18 5.65
C LYS A 213 8.99 -11.64 4.32
N VAL A 214 7.86 -12.34 4.37
CA VAL A 214 7.10 -12.75 3.18
C VAL A 214 6.59 -11.54 2.39
N LEU A 215 6.06 -10.51 3.08
CA LEU A 215 5.61 -9.29 2.41
C LEU A 215 6.79 -8.49 1.81
N ALA A 216 7.95 -8.52 2.46
CA ALA A 216 9.17 -7.94 1.92
C ALA A 216 9.65 -8.70 0.66
N SER A 217 9.63 -10.04 0.65
CA SER A 217 9.99 -10.82 -0.55
C SER A 217 9.00 -10.60 -1.69
N LEU A 218 7.70 -10.50 -1.40
CA LEU A 218 6.68 -10.13 -2.39
C LEU A 218 6.98 -8.75 -2.99
N SER A 219 7.36 -7.78 -2.15
CA SER A 219 7.68 -6.42 -2.63
C SER A 219 8.88 -6.41 -3.56
N LEU A 220 9.93 -7.16 -3.23
CA LEU A 220 11.13 -7.29 -4.06
C LEU A 220 10.83 -8.01 -5.39
N LEU A 221 9.98 -9.04 -5.37
CA LEU A 221 9.51 -9.70 -6.59
C LEU A 221 8.69 -8.76 -7.48
N ASN A 222 7.88 -7.87 -6.91
CA ASN A 222 7.20 -6.86 -7.70
C ASN A 222 8.18 -5.86 -8.32
N PHE A 223 9.20 -5.42 -7.56
CA PHE A 223 10.24 -4.56 -8.11
C PHE A 223 11.12 -5.25 -9.17
N SER A 224 11.38 -6.56 -9.08
CA SER A 224 12.18 -7.28 -10.09
C SER A 224 11.50 -7.34 -11.46
N LYS A 225 10.16 -7.20 -11.50
CA LYS A 225 9.34 -7.13 -12.72
C LYS A 225 9.35 -5.74 -13.37
N ILE A 226 9.84 -4.72 -12.67
CA ILE A 226 9.92 -3.35 -13.17
C ILE A 226 11.31 -3.11 -13.78
N LEU A 227 11.37 -2.76 -15.06
CA LEU A 227 12.62 -2.59 -15.82
C LEU A 227 13.59 -1.63 -15.12
N GLU A 228 13.07 -0.50 -14.63
CA GLU A 228 13.84 0.54 -13.96
C GLU A 228 14.42 0.12 -12.61
N CYS A 229 13.85 -0.92 -12.00
CA CYS A 229 14.21 -1.38 -10.66
C CYS A 229 15.03 -2.67 -10.71
N ARG A 230 14.95 -3.45 -11.80
CA ARG A 230 15.63 -4.76 -11.92
C ARG A 230 17.14 -4.66 -11.78
N ILE A 231 17.81 -3.81 -12.57
CA ILE A 231 19.29 -3.67 -12.50
C ILE A 231 19.72 -3.16 -11.12
N PRO A 232 19.14 -2.07 -10.57
CA PRO A 232 19.44 -1.65 -9.20
C PRO A 232 19.19 -2.75 -8.15
N LEU A 233 18.15 -3.58 -8.29
CA LEU A 233 17.87 -4.69 -7.39
C LEU A 233 19.00 -5.73 -7.39
N ILE A 234 19.50 -6.10 -8.57
CA ILE A 234 20.62 -7.04 -8.72
C ILE A 234 21.88 -6.54 -8.00
N SER A 235 22.12 -5.21 -7.92
CA SER A 235 23.27 -4.70 -7.15
C SER A 235 23.20 -4.95 -5.64
N TYR A 236 22.05 -5.39 -5.11
CA TYR A 236 21.87 -5.81 -3.72
C TYR A 236 21.85 -7.33 -3.54
N ALA A 237 22.06 -8.11 -4.61
CA ALA A 237 21.91 -9.56 -4.62
C ALA A 237 22.66 -10.25 -3.47
N ASP A 238 23.95 -9.94 -3.30
CA ASP A 238 24.78 -10.50 -2.21
C ASP A 238 24.20 -10.23 -0.82
N GLU A 239 23.60 -9.05 -0.62
CA GLU A 239 23.06 -8.66 0.67
C GLU A 239 21.73 -9.32 1.03
N ILE A 240 20.99 -9.79 0.03
CA ILE A 240 19.66 -10.41 0.21
C ILE A 240 19.68 -11.93 -0.03
N HIS A 241 20.81 -12.49 -0.50
CA HIS A 241 20.95 -13.89 -0.85
C HIS A 241 20.56 -14.85 0.29
N ASP A 242 21.27 -14.82 1.42
CA ASP A 242 21.00 -15.76 2.51
C ASP A 242 19.62 -15.57 3.16
N PRO A 243 19.16 -14.33 3.43
CA PRO A 243 17.80 -14.11 3.90
C PRO A 243 16.73 -14.65 2.95
N LEU A 244 16.84 -14.40 1.64
CA LEU A 244 15.88 -14.92 0.66
C LEU A 244 15.95 -16.44 0.53
N LYS A 245 17.15 -17.02 0.57
CA LYS A 245 17.35 -18.47 0.52
C LYS A 245 16.58 -19.18 1.63
N SER A 246 16.60 -18.62 2.85
CA SER A 246 15.86 -19.16 4.00
C SER A 246 14.34 -19.12 3.84
N LEU A 247 13.81 -18.20 3.02
CA LEU A 247 12.38 -18.01 2.79
C LEU A 247 11.81 -18.87 1.64
N ARG A 248 12.66 -19.53 0.85
CA ARG A 248 12.22 -20.34 -0.32
C ARG A 248 11.23 -21.45 0.05
N GLU A 249 11.39 -22.02 1.23
CA GLU A 249 10.50 -23.09 1.74
C GLU A 249 9.21 -22.53 2.37
N VAL A 250 9.13 -21.22 2.58
CA VAL A 250 8.00 -20.55 3.24
C VAL A 250 7.02 -19.94 2.24
N THR A 251 7.50 -19.44 1.10
CA THR A 251 6.67 -18.74 0.10
C THR A 251 7.20 -18.98 -1.31
N TRP A 252 6.28 -19.17 -2.26
CA TRP A 252 6.63 -19.25 -3.67
C TRP A 252 7.29 -17.97 -4.17
N THR A 253 6.97 -16.80 -3.60
CA THR A 253 7.54 -15.51 -4.04
C THR A 253 9.04 -15.45 -3.80
N ALA A 254 9.50 -15.89 -2.62
CA ALA A 254 10.92 -15.96 -2.34
C ALA A 254 11.61 -17.00 -3.23
N LYS A 255 10.97 -18.17 -3.46
CA LYS A 255 11.50 -19.20 -4.36
C LYS A 255 11.69 -18.67 -5.79
N HIS A 256 10.68 -17.99 -6.33
CA HIS A 256 10.73 -17.41 -7.69
C HIS A 256 11.74 -16.27 -7.78
N LEU A 257 11.72 -15.32 -6.84
CA LEU A 257 12.66 -14.20 -6.82
C LEU A 257 14.11 -14.68 -6.72
N PHE A 258 14.36 -15.72 -5.91
CA PHE A 258 15.68 -16.31 -5.77
C PHE A 258 16.17 -16.90 -7.11
N HIS A 259 15.31 -17.66 -7.79
CA HIS A 259 15.63 -18.19 -9.12
C HIS A 259 15.94 -17.07 -10.13
N ASP A 260 15.08 -16.05 -10.22
CA ASP A 260 15.21 -14.95 -11.19
C ASP A 260 16.49 -14.11 -11.01
N ILE A 261 16.97 -13.96 -9.77
CA ILE A 261 18.15 -13.14 -9.47
C ILE A 261 19.44 -13.96 -9.58
N PHE A 262 19.44 -15.19 -9.05
CA PHE A 262 20.66 -15.95 -8.80
C PHE A 262 20.85 -17.18 -9.70
N GLU A 263 19.78 -17.72 -10.28
CA GLU A 263 19.83 -18.98 -11.05
C GLU A 263 19.66 -18.73 -12.57
N GLU A 264 18.94 -17.70 -13.02
CA GLU A 264 18.82 -17.32 -14.46
C GLU A 264 20.04 -16.59 -15.05
N THR A 265 20.99 -16.17 -14.21
CA THR A 265 22.20 -15.44 -14.62
C THR A 265 23.44 -16.33 -14.83
N SER A 266 23.28 -17.66 -14.75
CA SER A 266 24.33 -18.67 -14.96
C SER A 266 24.27 -19.33 -16.34
#